data_AF-A0A939XSG9-F1
#
_entry.id   AF-A0A939XSG9-F1
#
_cell.length_a   1.000
_cell.length_b   1.000
_cell.length_c   1.000
_cell.angle_alpha   90.00
_cell.angle_beta   90.00
_cell.angle_gamma   90.00
#
_symmetry.space_group_name_H-M   'P 1'
#
loop_
_entity.id
_entity.type
_entity.pdbx_description
1 polymer ?
#
loop_
_entity_poly.entity_id
_entity_poly.type
_entity_poly.pdbx_seq_one_letter_code
_entity_poly.pdbx_strand_id
1 'polypeptide(L)'
;MAKLRISDEWWTAPAEGESGNLILVTGRRAMDNVIATGVYRYRVEVTWPYEGDSKGLPAYADSKVMAEVTDALNDCFNSDPIAVMTGIYTGDGQRNWVFYTRSLHIFQRKFNEVLAPFPTLPLTFEAEEDPDWQEYREMCQCEVANCDD
;
A
#
# COMPACT_ATOMS: atom_id res chain seq x y z
N MET A 1 0.26 -14.99 -24.55
CA MET A 1 -0.28 -14.23 -23.41
C MET A 1 0.76 -13.20 -23.01
N ALA A 2 0.41 -11.92 -22.95
CA ALA A 2 1.33 -10.92 -22.43
C ALA A 2 1.64 -11.27 -20.97
N LYS A 3 2.93 -11.28 -20.61
CA LYS A 3 3.34 -11.46 -19.21
C LYS A 3 2.78 -10.27 -18.43
N LEU A 4 2.00 -10.53 -17.39
CA LEU A 4 1.55 -9.48 -16.47
C LEU A 4 2.81 -8.75 -15.96
N ARG A 5 2.90 -7.45 -16.22
CA ARG A 5 4.02 -6.61 -15.79
C ARG A 5 3.49 -5.65 -14.75
N ILE A 6 3.85 -5.87 -13.50
CA ILE A 6 3.60 -4.90 -12.44
C ILE A 6 4.67 -3.80 -12.60
N SER A 7 4.25 -2.54 -12.57
CA SER A 7 5.15 -1.40 -12.64
C SER A 7 5.97 -1.25 -11.36
N ASP A 8 7.21 -0.81 -11.47
CA ASP A 8 8.05 -0.45 -10.32
C ASP A 8 8.16 1.08 -10.14
N GLU A 9 7.35 1.83 -10.88
CA GLU A 9 7.29 3.29 -10.78
C GLU A 9 6.33 3.73 -9.68
N TRP A 10 6.81 4.58 -8.78
CA TRP A 10 6.05 5.12 -7.66
C TRP A 10 6.10 6.65 -7.68
N TRP A 11 5.07 7.28 -7.14
CA TRP A 11 5.02 8.71 -6.85
C TRP A 11 4.71 8.92 -5.38
N THR A 12 5.13 10.07 -4.85
CA THR A 12 4.77 10.50 -3.50
C THR A 12 4.26 11.93 -3.57
N ALA A 13 3.09 12.18 -2.98
CA ALA A 13 2.51 13.51 -2.86
C ALA A 13 2.01 13.76 -1.43
N PRO A 14 2.13 14.99 -0.92
CA PRO A 14 1.48 15.38 0.32
C PRO A 14 -0.05 15.51 0.11
N ALA A 15 -0.84 15.00 1.04
CA ALA A 15 -2.27 15.24 1.13
C ALA A 15 -2.67 15.60 2.58
N GLU A 16 -3.91 16.03 2.76
CA GLU A 16 -4.47 16.35 4.08
C GLU A 16 -5.30 15.16 4.57
N GLY A 17 -4.98 14.65 5.76
CA GLY A 17 -5.75 13.58 6.41
C GLY A 17 -7.03 14.10 7.05
N GLU A 18 -7.90 13.20 7.52
CA GLU A 18 -9.18 13.56 8.13
C GLU A 18 -9.05 14.48 9.35
N SER A 19 -7.95 14.36 10.10
CA SER A 19 -7.63 15.21 11.25
C SER A 19 -7.06 16.59 10.88
N GLY A 20 -6.90 16.90 9.58
CA GLY A 20 -6.22 18.09 9.08
C GLY A 20 -4.68 18.01 9.14
N ASN A 21 -4.14 16.84 9.51
CA ASN A 21 -2.71 16.59 9.57
C ASN A 21 -2.16 16.21 8.19
N LEU A 22 -0.86 16.46 7.98
CA LEU A 22 -0.17 16.07 6.75
C LEU A 22 -0.09 14.53 6.65
N ILE A 23 -0.55 13.99 5.53
CA ILE A 23 -0.32 12.60 5.14
C ILE A 23 0.53 12.55 3.88
N LEU A 24 1.47 11.60 3.83
CA LEU A 24 2.23 11.29 2.63
C LEU A 24 1.55 10.14 1.92
N VAL A 25 1.05 10.40 0.72
CA VAL A 25 0.45 9.39 -0.16
C VAL A 25 1.52 8.94 -1.13
N THR A 26 1.84 7.65 -1.14
CA THR A 26 2.75 7.03 -2.11
C THR A 26 1.98 6.03 -2.95
N GLY A 27 1.75 6.37 -4.22
CA GLY A 27 1.00 5.54 -5.16
C GLY A 27 1.88 4.90 -6.22
N ARG A 28 1.50 3.70 -6.65
CA ARG A 28 2.15 2.97 -7.76
C ARG A 28 1.55 3.40 -9.09
N ARG A 29 2.38 3.61 -10.12
CA ARG A 29 1.92 4.00 -11.46
C ARG A 29 1.58 2.80 -12.34
N ALA A 30 0.83 3.04 -13.42
CA ALA A 30 0.65 2.12 -14.54
C ALA A 30 0.08 0.73 -14.16
N MET A 31 -0.99 0.70 -13.37
CA MET A 31 -1.71 -0.53 -13.02
C MET A 31 -2.81 -0.92 -14.03
N ASP A 32 -3.03 -0.19 -15.12
CA ASP A 32 -4.11 -0.46 -16.08
C ASP A 32 -4.09 -1.88 -16.65
N ASN A 33 -2.88 -2.42 -16.90
CA ASN A 33 -2.74 -3.80 -17.37
C ASN A 33 -3.08 -4.84 -16.29
N VAL A 34 -2.88 -4.52 -15.01
CA VAL A 34 -3.28 -5.33 -13.86
C VAL A 34 -4.79 -5.26 -13.68
N ILE A 35 -5.37 -4.06 -13.72
CA ILE A 35 -6.83 -3.84 -13.65
C ILE A 35 -7.53 -4.60 -14.78
N ALA A 36 -7.02 -4.51 -16.01
CA ALA A 36 -7.60 -5.17 -17.19
C ALA A 36 -7.64 -6.71 -17.08
N THR A 37 -6.89 -7.32 -16.17
CA THR A 37 -7.00 -8.77 -15.93
C THR A 37 -8.30 -9.16 -15.24
N GLY A 38 -8.92 -8.26 -14.46
CA GLY A 38 -10.17 -8.50 -13.72
C GLY A 38 -10.07 -9.55 -12.61
N VAL A 39 -8.87 -10.02 -12.28
CA VAL A 39 -8.67 -11.11 -11.29
C VAL A 39 -8.32 -10.60 -9.90
N TYR A 40 -7.82 -9.37 -9.77
CA TYR A 40 -7.53 -8.70 -8.50
C TYR A 40 -8.76 -7.88 -8.11
N ARG A 41 -9.61 -8.44 -7.25
CA ARG A 41 -10.93 -7.87 -6.92
C ARG A 41 -11.10 -7.51 -5.45
N TYR A 42 -10.17 -7.95 -4.61
CA TYR A 42 -10.21 -7.70 -3.18
C TYR A 42 -9.21 -6.60 -2.84
N ARG A 43 -9.70 -5.51 -2.28
CA ARG A 43 -8.88 -4.49 -1.62
C ARG A 43 -8.58 -4.97 -0.22
N VAL A 44 -7.31 -4.93 0.17
CA VAL A 44 -6.87 -5.17 1.55
C VAL A 44 -6.07 -3.98 2.00
N GLU A 45 -6.54 -3.34 3.05
CA GLU A 45 -5.85 -2.28 3.75
C GLU A 45 -5.22 -2.85 5.01
N VAL A 46 -3.91 -2.63 5.16
CA VAL A 46 -3.17 -3.01 6.36
C VAL A 46 -2.76 -1.75 7.06
N THR A 47 -3.22 -1.56 8.28
CA THR A 47 -2.95 -0.34 9.06
C THR A 47 -2.01 -0.66 10.21
N TRP A 48 -0.98 0.17 10.36
CA TRP A 48 -0.05 0.13 11.46
C TRP A 48 -0.11 1.48 12.21
N PRO A 49 -0.77 1.51 13.39
CA PRO A 49 -0.79 2.69 14.25
C PRO A 49 0.56 2.86 14.95
N TYR A 50 1.06 4.09 14.99
CA TYR A 50 2.31 4.45 15.66
C TYR A 50 2.14 5.76 16.45
N GLU A 51 3.00 5.97 17.43
CA GLU A 51 3.05 7.26 18.12
C GLU A 51 3.75 8.28 17.22
N GLY A 52 2.96 9.16 16.60
CA GLY A 52 3.46 10.21 15.73
C GLY A 52 4.13 11.34 16.53
N ASP A 53 5.13 11.99 15.92
CA ASP A 53 5.67 13.26 16.43
C ASP A 53 4.63 14.41 16.30
N SER A 54 5.03 15.64 16.60
CA SER A 54 4.15 16.82 16.49
C SER A 54 3.60 17.08 15.07
N LYS A 55 4.07 16.35 14.06
CA LYS A 55 3.63 16.41 12.66
C LYS A 55 2.92 15.13 12.22
N GLY A 56 2.66 14.19 13.12
CA GLY A 56 2.02 12.91 12.84
C GLY A 56 2.91 11.90 12.14
N LEU A 57 4.24 12.11 12.10
CA LEU A 57 5.19 11.23 11.44
C LEU A 57 5.79 10.20 12.42
N PRO A 58 6.14 8.99 11.94
CA PRO A 58 6.64 7.94 12.82
C PRO A 58 8.04 8.26 13.35
N ALA A 59 8.36 7.74 14.54
CA ALA A 59 9.72 7.77 15.06
C ALA A 59 10.69 7.08 14.09
N TYR A 60 11.98 7.45 14.11
CA TYR A 60 12.98 6.87 13.21
C TYR A 60 13.10 5.35 13.33
N ALA A 61 12.98 4.80 14.56
CA ALA A 61 13.01 3.37 14.79
C ALA A 61 11.85 2.65 14.11
N ASP A 62 10.62 3.16 14.28
CA ASP A 62 9.42 2.58 13.66
C ASP A 62 9.46 2.73 12.14
N SER A 63 9.89 3.89 11.64
CA SER A 63 10.07 4.16 10.20
C SER A 63 10.98 3.14 9.55
N LYS A 64 12.05 2.73 10.24
CA LYS A 64 13.00 1.73 9.75
C LYS A 64 12.35 0.36 9.63
N VAL A 65 11.65 -0.10 10.68
CA VAL A 65 10.96 -1.41 10.64
C VAL A 65 9.85 -1.41 9.59
N MET A 66 9.09 -0.31 9.47
CA MET A 66 8.06 -0.19 8.44
C MET A 66 8.64 -0.24 7.02
N ALA A 67 9.83 0.33 6.81
CA ALA A 67 10.52 0.22 5.53
C ALA A 67 10.94 -1.23 5.25
N GLU A 68 11.56 -1.90 6.22
CA GLU A 68 11.95 -3.32 6.11
C GLU A 68 10.75 -4.23 5.82
N VAL A 69 9.61 -3.98 6.47
CA VAL A 69 8.35 -4.70 6.21
C VAL A 69 7.81 -4.40 4.81
N THR A 70 7.85 -3.14 4.38
CA THR A 70 7.41 -2.74 3.02
C THR A 70 8.23 -3.45 1.95
N ASP A 71 9.55 -3.49 2.11
CA ASP A 71 10.46 -4.13 1.17
C ASP A 71 10.22 -5.64 1.12
N ALA A 72 10.10 -6.30 2.27
CA ALA A 72 9.84 -7.73 2.34
C ALA A 72 8.49 -8.13 1.69
N LEU A 73 7.45 -7.31 1.87
CA LEU A 73 6.16 -7.52 1.23
C LEU A 73 6.23 -7.32 -0.29
N ASN A 74 6.92 -6.27 -0.76
CA ASN A 74 7.14 -6.04 -2.18
C ASN A 74 7.91 -7.19 -2.83
N ASP A 75 8.98 -7.68 -2.21
CA ASP A 75 9.77 -8.80 -2.73
C ASP A 75 8.94 -10.08 -2.86
N CYS A 76 8.12 -10.39 -1.86
CA CYS A 76 7.23 -11.56 -1.88
C CYS A 76 6.23 -11.49 -3.05
N PHE A 77 5.55 -10.35 -3.19
CA PHE A 77 4.51 -10.17 -4.19
C PHE A 77 5.04 -9.91 -5.60
N ASN A 78 6.27 -9.40 -5.74
CA ASN A 78 6.96 -9.33 -7.02
C ASN A 78 7.35 -10.73 -7.52
N SER A 79 7.77 -11.63 -6.63
CA SER A 79 8.10 -13.01 -6.99
C SER A 79 6.86 -13.87 -7.26
N ASP A 80 5.75 -13.61 -6.57
CA ASP A 80 4.49 -14.32 -6.75
C ASP A 80 3.32 -13.33 -6.70
N PRO A 81 2.81 -12.88 -7.86
CA PRO A 81 1.87 -11.78 -7.98
C PRO A 81 0.44 -12.19 -7.61
N ILE A 82 0.25 -12.77 -6.42
CA ILE A 82 -1.09 -13.04 -5.88
C ILE A 82 -1.77 -11.76 -5.40
N ALA A 83 -0.97 -10.78 -5.00
CA ALA A 83 -1.37 -9.45 -4.60
C ALA A 83 -0.43 -8.41 -5.19
N VAL A 84 -0.90 -7.17 -5.26
CA VAL A 84 -0.13 -6.03 -5.73
C VAL A 84 -0.30 -4.93 -4.70
N MET A 85 0.80 -4.47 -4.11
CA MET A 85 0.80 -3.25 -3.32
C MET A 85 0.62 -2.08 -4.27
N THR A 86 -0.38 -1.25 -4.04
CA THR A 86 -0.72 -0.13 -4.91
C THR A 86 -0.50 1.21 -4.24
N GLY A 87 -0.67 1.28 -2.92
CA GLY A 87 -0.61 2.53 -2.18
C GLY A 87 0.01 2.36 -0.79
N ILE A 88 0.66 3.42 -0.33
CA ILE A 88 1.12 3.57 1.04
C ILE A 88 0.75 4.97 1.51
N TYR A 89 -0.03 5.04 2.59
CA TYR A 89 -0.37 6.29 3.27
C TYR A 89 0.45 6.35 4.55
N THR A 90 1.10 7.46 4.84
CA THR A 90 1.88 7.63 6.08
C THR A 90 1.64 9.01 6.65
N GLY A 91 1.04 9.07 7.83
CA GLY A 91 0.73 10.31 8.51
C GLY A 91 -0.38 10.10 9.54
N ASP A 92 -0.71 11.17 10.26
CA ASP A 92 -1.79 11.14 11.26
C ASP A 92 -1.69 10.00 12.30
N GLY A 93 -0.45 9.58 12.65
CA GLY A 93 -0.22 8.51 13.62
C GLY A 93 -0.44 7.09 13.09
N GLN A 94 -0.56 6.90 11.78
CA GLN A 94 -0.69 5.57 11.18
C GLN A 94 -0.05 5.44 9.81
N ARG A 95 0.31 4.21 9.47
CA ARG A 95 0.77 3.83 8.14
C ARG A 95 -0.16 2.78 7.56
N ASN A 96 -0.72 3.06 6.39
CA ASN A 96 -1.65 2.16 5.72
C ASN A 96 -1.00 1.66 4.44
N TRP A 97 -0.99 0.35 4.22
CA TRP A 97 -0.64 -0.26 2.94
C TRP A 97 -1.91 -0.76 2.26
N VAL A 98 -2.11 -0.34 1.01
CA VAL A 98 -3.22 -0.80 0.18
C VAL A 98 -2.71 -1.85 -0.79
N PHE A 99 -3.37 -3.00 -0.77
CA PHE A 99 -3.13 -4.13 -1.65
C PHE A 99 -4.38 -4.48 -2.43
N TYR A 100 -4.20 -4.88 -3.68
CA TYR A 100 -5.21 -5.59 -4.44
C TYR A 100 -4.81 -7.05 -4.59
N THR A 101 -5.66 -7.98 -4.18
CA THR A 101 -5.39 -9.42 -4.20
C THR A 101 -6.46 -10.20 -4.95
N ARG A 102 -6.06 -11.35 -5.48
CA ARG A 102 -6.94 -12.33 -6.14
C ARG A 102 -7.58 -13.29 -5.13
N SER A 103 -7.01 -13.41 -3.93
CA SER A 103 -7.49 -14.30 -2.88
C SER A 103 -7.05 -13.81 -1.50
N LEU A 104 -8.01 -13.50 -0.64
CA LEU A 104 -7.77 -13.11 0.75
C LEU A 104 -7.04 -14.21 1.54
N HIS A 105 -7.43 -15.48 1.33
CA HIS A 105 -6.83 -16.60 2.04
C HIS A 105 -5.33 -16.78 1.71
N ILE A 106 -4.98 -16.72 0.43
CA ILE A 106 -3.57 -16.86 0.00
C ILE A 106 -2.77 -15.62 0.40
N PHE A 107 -3.37 -14.42 0.29
CA PHE A 107 -2.77 -13.19 0.77
C PHE A 107 -2.41 -13.28 2.25
N GLN A 108 -3.37 -13.62 3.12
CA GLN A 108 -3.15 -13.74 4.56
C GLN A 108 -2.03 -14.74 4.88
N ARG A 109 -1.98 -15.89 4.17
CA ARG A 109 -0.93 -16.89 4.40
C ARG A 109 0.45 -16.33 4.07
N LYS A 110 0.62 -15.78 2.86
CA LYS A 110 1.91 -15.19 2.43
C LYS A 110 2.30 -13.99 3.28
N PHE A 111 1.35 -13.14 3.63
CA PHE A 111 1.58 -11.99 4.49
C PHE A 111 2.16 -12.42 5.84
N ASN A 112 1.56 -13.44 6.48
CA ASN A 112 2.09 -13.99 7.73
C ASN A 112 3.44 -14.69 7.55
N GLU A 113 3.67 -15.40 6.44
CA GLU A 113 4.97 -16.02 6.13
C GLU A 113 6.08 -14.96 6.01
N VAL A 114 5.79 -13.83 5.34
CA VAL A 114 6.73 -12.70 5.18
C VAL A 114 6.99 -12.00 6.51
N LEU A 115 5.98 -11.88 7.37
CA LEU A 115 6.10 -11.20 8.66
C LEU A 115 6.64 -12.08 9.80
N ALA A 116 6.73 -13.40 9.62
CA ALA A 116 7.25 -14.33 10.63
C ALA A 116 8.62 -13.96 11.26
N PRO A 117 9.61 -13.37 10.54
CA PRO A 117 10.87 -12.96 11.14
C PRO A 117 10.81 -11.63 11.90
N PHE A 118 9.72 -10.86 11.77
CA PHE A 118 9.55 -9.57 12.44
C PHE A 118 8.99 -9.74 13.86
N PRO A 119 9.21 -8.78 14.77
CA PRO A 119 8.53 -8.78 16.07
C PRO A 119 7.01 -8.69 15.90
N THR A 120 6.24 -8.96 16.94
CA THR A 120 4.79 -8.80 16.89
C THR A 120 4.43 -7.34 16.59
N LEU A 121 3.81 -7.11 15.44
CA LEU A 121 3.45 -5.79 14.94
C LEU A 121 1.97 -5.50 15.26
N PRO A 122 1.61 -4.26 15.63
CA PRO A 122 0.23 -3.89 15.98
C PRO A 122 -0.64 -3.67 14.73
N LEU A 123 -0.66 -4.64 13.80
CA LEU A 123 -1.35 -4.49 12.52
C LEU A 123 -2.85 -4.75 12.63
N THR A 124 -3.65 -3.90 11.99
CA THR A 124 -5.07 -4.16 11.72
C THR A 124 -5.27 -4.36 10.22
N PHE A 125 -6.32 -5.10 9.87
CA PHE A 125 -6.62 -5.47 8.49
C PHE A 125 -8.08 -5.16 8.19
N GLU A 126 -8.30 -4.48 7.08
CA GLU A 126 -9.61 -4.28 6.49
C GLU A 126 -9.59 -4.84 5.08
N ALA A 127 -10.63 -5.57 4.70
CA ALA A 127 -10.71 -6.22 3.41
C ALA A 127 -12.13 -6.15 2.85
N GLU A 128 -12.24 -5.77 1.60
CA GLU A 128 -13.50 -5.65 0.89
C GLU A 128 -13.36 -5.95 -0.61
N GLU A 129 -14.49 -6.08 -1.29
CA GLU A 129 -14.52 -6.22 -2.74
C GLU A 129 -14.52 -4.84 -3.40
N ASP A 130 -13.48 -4.58 -4.20
CA ASP A 130 -13.34 -3.38 -5.03
C ASP A 130 -12.91 -3.79 -6.46
N PRO A 131 -13.81 -4.40 -7.24
CA PRO A 131 -13.50 -4.86 -8.59
C PRO A 131 -13.20 -3.71 -9.56
N ASP A 132 -13.69 -2.51 -9.26
CA ASP A 132 -13.54 -1.31 -10.09
C ASP A 132 -12.27 -0.51 -9.76
N TRP A 133 -11.53 -0.93 -8.73
CA TRP A 133 -10.32 -0.28 -8.25
C TRP A 133 -10.56 1.19 -7.86
N GLN A 134 -11.68 1.46 -7.19
CA GLN A 134 -12.08 2.80 -6.76
C GLN A 134 -11.01 3.45 -5.90
N GLU A 135 -10.51 2.75 -4.87
CA GLU A 135 -9.46 3.28 -3.99
C GLU A 135 -8.19 3.66 -4.78
N TYR A 136 -7.72 2.78 -5.67
CA TYR A 136 -6.56 3.08 -6.50
C TYR A 136 -6.78 4.29 -7.41
N ARG A 137 -7.97 4.41 -8.01
CA ARG A 137 -8.31 5.54 -8.88
C ARG A 137 -8.43 6.85 -8.12
N GLU A 138 -8.95 6.81 -6.90
CA GLU A 138 -9.00 7.96 -6.00
C GLU A 138 -7.59 8.38 -5.58
N MET A 139 -6.76 7.43 -5.16
CA MET A 139 -5.35 7.66 -4.85
C MET A 139 -4.61 8.32 -6.02
N CYS A 140 -4.80 7.84 -7.26
CA CYS A 140 -4.19 8.44 -8.45
C CYS A 140 -4.56 9.92 -8.66
N GLN A 141 -5.68 10.41 -8.12
CA GLN A 141 -6.05 11.83 -8.20
C GLN A 141 -5.23 12.69 -7.24
N CYS A 142 -4.63 12.10 -6.20
CA CYS A 142 -3.69 12.78 -5.31
C CYS A 142 -2.29 12.92 -5.93
N GLU A 143 -2.01 12.25 -7.05
CA GLU A 143 -0.77 12.48 -7.80
C GLU A 143 -0.79 13.91 -8.33
N VAL A 144 -0.05 14.80 -7.67
CA VAL A 144 0.19 16.14 -8.18
C VAL A 144 0.99 15.98 -9.47
N ALA A 145 0.30 16.01 -10.60
CA ALA A 145 0.96 16.21 -11.88
C ALA A 145 1.72 17.54 -11.74
N ASN A 146 3.03 17.51 -11.97
CA ASN A 146 3.73 18.73 -12.33
C ASN A 146 3.00 19.28 -13.57
N CYS A 147 2.07 20.20 -13.36
CA CYS A 147 1.70 21.16 -14.38
C CYS A 147 2.95 22.02 -14.59
N ASP A 148 3.85 21.53 -15.43
CA ASP A 148 4.81 22.36 -16.14
C ASP A 148 3.97 23.34 -16.99
N ASP A 149 3.85 24.58 -16.49
CA ASP A 149 3.45 25.76 -17.27
C ASP A 149 4.68 26.29 -18.04
#